data_AF-A0A1W9MV46-F1
#
_entry.id   AF-A0A1W9MV46-F1
#
_cell.length_a   1.000
_cell.length_b   1.000
_cell.length_c   1.000
_cell.angle_alpha   90.00
_cell.angle_beta   90.00
_cell.angle_gamma   90.00
#
_symmetry.space_group_name_H-M   'P 1'
#
loop_
_entity.id
_entity.type
_entity.pdbx_description
1 polymer ?
#
loop_
_entity_poly.entity_id
_entity_poly.type
_entity_poly.pdbx_seq_one_letter_code
_entity_poly.pdbx_strand_id
1 'polypeptide(L)'
;MNELSEFVTLIENTFNRPFGVLLIVSGLLFFLIIILLRLNTVAGRITDMIVISIGTLLIVTGAVIHTDMITLLKASAKAAFPAQVPKLPISGTEITSAPLPAKPAGGSGIRGTGSDLSPLTPHLYYMLTDQFEFVWNDKGSNGLQHATVYRPLPPAGYKIFGYYIQGDYNAPKGKAVAVKISSDFEKEGLLGYPSGYTCIWHDEGGNTGGAIWRPIPPLGYRCLGDVLTPGRSEPDRKEIVCVRESSVTEGKLGTPIWDNKGSGSAREITVYPVDPDNPDKGFSLNLFQGYDRHISRSTVFSVLPVLRKDCISAEVRSDK
;
A
#
# COMPACT_ATOMS: atom_id res chain seq x y z
N MET A 1 -45.94 -35.20 -21.90
CA MET A 1 -44.61 -35.84 -21.73
C MET A 1 -43.49 -34.84 -21.42
N ASN A 2 -43.61 -33.54 -21.77
CA ASN A 2 -42.50 -32.59 -21.60
C ASN A 2 -42.25 -32.13 -20.15
N GLU A 3 -43.28 -32.02 -19.32
CA GLU A 3 -43.09 -31.53 -17.94
C GLU A 3 -42.40 -32.54 -17.03
N LEU A 4 -42.69 -33.83 -17.22
CA LEU A 4 -42.05 -34.90 -16.45
C LEU A 4 -40.57 -35.04 -16.83
N SER A 5 -40.22 -34.84 -18.11
CA SER A 5 -38.83 -34.84 -18.54
C SER A 5 -38.06 -33.62 -18.05
N GLU A 6 -38.65 -32.43 -18.02
CA GLU A 6 -38.00 -31.24 -17.46
C GLU A 6 -37.78 -31.39 -15.94
N PHE A 7 -38.75 -31.95 -15.23
CA PHE A 7 -38.62 -32.19 -13.79
C PHE A 7 -37.55 -33.24 -13.47
N VAL A 8 -37.50 -34.34 -14.24
CA VAL A 8 -36.46 -35.37 -14.09
C VAL A 8 -35.08 -34.80 -14.44
N THR A 9 -34.96 -33.98 -15.48
CA THR A 9 -33.68 -33.36 -15.86
C THR A 9 -33.22 -32.29 -14.86
N LEU A 10 -34.16 -31.56 -14.25
CA LEU A 10 -33.89 -30.60 -13.17
C LEU A 10 -33.41 -31.32 -11.90
N ILE A 11 -34.02 -32.46 -11.58
CA ILE A 11 -33.60 -33.31 -10.47
C ILE A 11 -32.23 -33.93 -10.78
N GLU A 12 -32.00 -34.52 -11.95
CA GLU A 12 -30.67 -35.03 -12.31
C GLU A 12 -29.59 -33.93 -12.27
N ASN A 13 -29.86 -32.72 -12.76
CA ASN A 13 -28.88 -31.63 -12.70
C ASN A 13 -28.63 -31.08 -11.28
N THR A 14 -29.60 -31.22 -10.38
CA THR A 14 -29.49 -30.78 -8.98
C THR A 14 -28.84 -31.87 -8.10
N PHE A 15 -29.13 -33.13 -8.36
CA PHE A 15 -28.68 -34.28 -7.56
C PHE A 15 -27.40 -34.95 -8.08
N ASN A 16 -27.02 -34.76 -9.36
CA ASN A 16 -25.78 -35.34 -9.92
C ASN A 16 -24.55 -34.43 -9.69
N ARG A 17 -24.69 -33.39 -8.85
CA ARG A 17 -23.55 -32.62 -8.34
C ARG A 17 -23.16 -33.15 -6.96
N PRO A 18 -21.91 -33.55 -6.73
CA PRO A 18 -21.45 -34.12 -5.45
C PRO A 18 -21.75 -33.22 -4.25
N PHE A 19 -21.89 -31.91 -4.48
CA PHE A 19 -22.19 -30.91 -3.47
C PHE A 19 -23.67 -30.84 -3.07
N GLY A 20 -24.61 -31.14 -3.98
CA GLY A 20 -26.05 -31.06 -3.68
C GLY A 20 -26.49 -32.15 -2.71
N VAL A 21 -26.03 -33.38 -2.96
CA VAL A 21 -26.30 -34.53 -2.08
C VAL A 21 -25.66 -34.34 -0.71
N LEU A 22 -24.43 -33.83 -0.64
CA LEU A 22 -23.73 -33.59 0.62
C LEU A 22 -24.43 -32.53 1.50
N LEU A 23 -24.98 -31.50 0.86
CA LEU A 23 -25.69 -30.41 1.55
C LEU A 23 -27.05 -30.89 2.07
N ILE A 24 -27.75 -31.74 1.31
CA ILE A 24 -29.00 -32.38 1.76
C ILE A 24 -28.73 -33.35 2.91
N VAL A 25 -27.70 -34.19 2.81
CA VAL A 25 -27.32 -35.13 3.87
C VAL A 25 -26.91 -34.38 5.15
N SER A 26 -26.13 -33.30 5.02
CA SER A 26 -25.76 -32.43 6.14
C SER A 26 -26.99 -31.77 6.79
N GLY A 27 -27.91 -31.25 5.98
CA GLY A 27 -29.16 -30.65 6.46
C GLY A 27 -30.07 -31.65 7.19
N LEU A 28 -30.17 -32.89 6.70
CA LEU A 28 -30.96 -33.95 7.33
C LEU A 28 -30.33 -34.44 8.64
N LEU A 29 -28.99 -34.55 8.69
CA LEU A 29 -28.27 -34.91 9.92
C LEU A 29 -28.45 -33.82 11.00
N PHE A 30 -28.42 -32.55 10.58
CA PHE A 30 -28.65 -31.41 11.45
C PHE A 30 -30.09 -31.40 12.00
N PHE A 31 -31.08 -31.70 11.16
CA PHE A 31 -32.48 -31.78 11.59
C PHE A 31 -32.73 -32.94 12.57
N LEU A 32 -32.08 -34.09 12.36
CA LEU A 32 -32.13 -35.23 13.29
C LEU A 32 -31.55 -34.85 14.66
N ILE A 33 -30.42 -34.11 14.69
CA ILE A 33 -29.82 -33.60 15.93
C ILE A 33 -30.79 -32.64 16.64
N ILE A 34 -31.48 -31.75 15.92
CA ILE A 34 -32.52 -30.87 16.51
C ILE A 34 -33.63 -31.68 17.18
N ILE A 35 -34.13 -32.74 16.52
CA ILE A 35 -35.20 -33.59 17.06
C ILE A 35 -34.73 -34.32 18.33
N LEU A 36 -33.52 -34.89 18.31
CA LEU A 36 -32.95 -35.58 19.47
C LEU A 36 -32.69 -34.62 20.65
N LEU A 37 -32.31 -33.37 20.37
CA LEU A 37 -32.12 -32.34 21.39
C LEU A 37 -33.43 -31.76 21.93
N ARG A 38 -34.51 -31.73 21.12
CA ARG A 38 -35.86 -31.33 21.54
C ARG A 38 -36.52 -32.33 22.50
N LEU A 39 -36.05 -33.58 22.53
CA LEU A 39 -36.54 -34.61 23.45
C LEU A 39 -35.92 -34.52 24.85
N ASN A 40 -34.90 -33.68 25.08
CA ASN A 40 -34.24 -33.54 26.38
C ASN A 40 -34.55 -32.17 27.03
N THR A 41 -34.98 -32.18 28.29
CA THR A 41 -35.74 -31.10 28.95
C THR A 41 -34.96 -29.79 29.19
N VAL A 42 -35.53 -28.69 28.69
CA VAL A 42 -35.57 -27.24 29.04
C VAL A 42 -34.40 -26.53 29.78
N ALA A 43 -33.48 -27.17 30.50
CA ALA A 43 -32.45 -26.46 31.27
C ALA A 43 -31.13 -26.14 30.51
N GLY A 44 -30.90 -26.71 29.31
CA GLY A 44 -29.65 -26.52 28.52
C GLY A 44 -29.63 -25.34 27.53
N ARG A 45 -30.71 -24.56 27.43
CA ARG A 45 -31.08 -23.77 26.26
C ARG A 45 -30.15 -22.61 25.82
N ILE A 46 -29.17 -22.19 26.64
CA ILE A 46 -28.28 -21.06 26.27
C ILE A 46 -27.08 -21.56 25.46
N THR A 47 -26.44 -22.64 25.90
CA THR A 47 -25.34 -23.28 25.19
C THR A 47 -25.81 -23.76 23.80
N ASP A 48 -27.05 -24.20 23.73
CA ASP A 48 -27.69 -24.69 22.51
C ASP A 48 -27.90 -23.59 21.46
N MET A 49 -28.28 -22.37 21.88
CA MET A 49 -28.42 -21.23 20.94
C MET A 49 -27.08 -20.78 20.36
N ILE A 50 -26.00 -20.87 21.13
CA ILE A 50 -24.64 -20.52 20.68
C ILE A 50 -24.16 -21.52 19.64
N VAL A 51 -24.35 -22.83 19.88
CA VAL A 51 -23.96 -23.88 18.93
C VAL A 51 -24.74 -23.78 17.63
N ILE A 52 -26.05 -23.49 17.70
CA ILE A 52 -26.88 -23.27 16.51
C ILE A 52 -26.38 -22.06 15.71
N SER A 53 -26.05 -20.95 16.38
CA SER A 53 -25.58 -19.73 15.73
C SER A 53 -24.21 -19.91 15.06
N ILE A 54 -23.31 -20.66 15.70
CA ILE A 54 -21.99 -20.96 15.15
C ILE A 54 -22.12 -21.95 13.98
N GLY A 55 -22.98 -22.96 14.09
CA GLY A 55 -23.21 -23.93 13.02
C GLY A 55 -23.79 -23.29 11.76
N THR A 56 -24.77 -22.39 11.89
CA THR A 56 -25.32 -21.66 10.74
C THR A 56 -24.28 -20.73 10.13
N LEU A 57 -23.47 -20.04 10.94
CA LEU A 57 -22.39 -19.18 10.46
C LEU A 57 -21.33 -19.98 9.67
N LEU A 58 -20.96 -21.17 10.14
CA LEU A 58 -20.01 -22.05 9.44
C LEU A 58 -20.57 -22.60 8.13
N ILE A 59 -21.86 -22.93 8.06
CA ILE A 59 -22.51 -23.38 6.82
C ILE A 59 -22.57 -22.24 5.79
N VAL A 60 -22.93 -21.01 6.22
CA VAL A 60 -23.00 -19.84 5.35
C VAL A 60 -21.62 -19.46 4.83
N THR A 61 -20.61 -19.41 5.72
CA THR A 61 -19.23 -19.14 5.30
C THR A 61 -18.66 -20.24 4.40
N GLY A 62 -18.94 -21.51 4.70
CA GLY A 62 -18.56 -22.63 3.83
C GLY A 62 -19.21 -22.54 2.43
N ALA A 63 -20.48 -22.16 2.35
CA ALA A 63 -21.16 -21.94 1.08
C ALA A 63 -20.56 -20.76 0.29
N VAL A 64 -20.25 -19.65 0.96
CA VAL A 64 -19.63 -18.45 0.36
C VAL A 64 -18.22 -18.74 -0.17
N ILE A 65 -17.38 -19.42 0.62
CA ILE A 65 -16.03 -19.80 0.22
C ILE A 65 -16.05 -20.74 -0.98
N HIS A 66 -17.02 -21.67 -1.03
CA HIS A 66 -17.14 -22.60 -2.16
C HIS A 66 -17.63 -21.91 -3.44
N THR A 67 -18.54 -20.94 -3.33
CA THR A 67 -18.93 -20.11 -4.48
C THR A 67 -17.78 -19.25 -4.98
N ASP A 68 -16.99 -18.63 -4.11
CA ASP A 68 -15.86 -17.79 -4.51
C ASP A 68 -14.71 -18.62 -5.11
N MET A 69 -14.41 -19.79 -4.54
CA MET A 69 -13.38 -20.69 -5.07
C MET A 69 -13.76 -21.25 -6.45
N ILE A 70 -15.02 -21.67 -6.67
CA ILE A 70 -15.47 -22.13 -7.99
C ILE A 70 -15.43 -20.99 -9.01
N THR A 71 -15.72 -19.76 -8.59
CA THR A 71 -15.71 -18.59 -9.47
C THR A 71 -14.28 -18.18 -9.84
N LEU A 72 -13.35 -18.25 -8.88
CA LEU A 72 -11.91 -18.04 -9.09
C LEU A 72 -11.29 -19.11 -9.99
N LEU A 73 -11.65 -20.40 -9.81
CA LEU A 73 -11.15 -21.50 -10.64
C LEU A 73 -11.68 -21.41 -12.08
N LYS A 74 -12.93 -20.99 -12.28
CA LYS A 74 -13.49 -20.75 -13.62
C LYS A 74 -12.89 -19.52 -14.30
N ALA A 75 -12.54 -18.47 -13.55
CA ALA A 75 -11.85 -17.31 -14.07
C ALA A 75 -10.39 -17.64 -14.46
N SER A 76 -9.68 -18.43 -13.65
CA SER A 76 -8.32 -18.90 -13.93
C SER A 76 -8.25 -19.80 -15.17
N ALA A 77 -9.21 -20.71 -15.34
CA ALA A 77 -9.29 -21.58 -16.52
C ALA A 77 -9.62 -20.84 -17.83
N LYS A 78 -10.27 -19.67 -17.75
CA LYS A 78 -10.62 -18.84 -18.92
C LYS A 78 -9.49 -17.88 -19.34
N ALA A 79 -8.53 -17.62 -18.45
CA ALA A 79 -7.35 -16.79 -18.71
C ALA A 79 -6.17 -17.57 -19.31
N ALA A 80 -6.25 -18.90 -19.39
CA ALA A 80 -5.17 -19.75 -19.92
C ALA A 80 -5.50 -20.25 -21.34
N PHE A 81 -5.13 -19.49 -22.37
CA PHE A 81 -5.00 -19.96 -23.77
C PHE A 81 -4.08 -19.01 -24.56
N PRO A 82 -3.34 -19.47 -25.59
CA PRO A 82 -2.47 -20.64 -25.71
C PRO A 82 -0.98 -20.26 -25.64
N ALA A 83 -0.13 -21.21 -25.23
CA ALA A 83 1.32 -21.05 -25.26
C ALA A 83 1.88 -21.35 -26.67
N GLN A 84 2.55 -20.37 -27.26
CA GLN A 84 3.69 -20.62 -28.15
C GLN A 84 4.83 -19.69 -27.72
N VAL A 85 5.93 -20.29 -27.25
CA VAL A 85 7.21 -19.62 -27.01
C VAL A 85 8.31 -20.46 -27.68
N PRO A 86 9.20 -19.87 -28.51
CA PRO A 86 10.36 -20.57 -29.05
C PRO A 86 11.41 -20.82 -27.97
N LYS A 87 12.02 -22.00 -28.03
CA LYS A 87 13.08 -22.52 -27.16
C LYS A 87 14.44 -21.85 -27.46
N LEU A 88 15.18 -21.41 -26.44
CA LEU A 88 16.66 -21.42 -26.45
C LEU A 88 17.24 -21.67 -25.03
N PRO A 89 18.47 -22.21 -24.93
CA PRO A 89 18.86 -23.15 -23.88
C PRO A 89 19.56 -22.52 -22.68
N ILE A 90 19.40 -23.22 -21.55
CA ILE A 90 19.97 -22.94 -20.23
C ILE A 90 21.39 -23.52 -20.18
N SER A 91 22.36 -22.70 -19.75
CA SER A 91 23.61 -23.17 -19.17
C SER A 91 23.66 -22.66 -17.73
N GLY A 92 23.73 -23.59 -16.78
CA GLY A 92 23.76 -23.30 -15.36
C GLY A 92 25.17 -23.01 -14.87
N THR A 93 25.28 -22.20 -13.82
CA THR A 93 26.43 -22.25 -12.90
C THR A 93 25.99 -21.75 -11.52
N GLU A 94 25.90 -22.70 -10.59
CA GLU A 94 25.99 -22.47 -9.13
C GLU A 94 27.30 -21.77 -8.79
N ILE A 95 27.28 -20.73 -7.94
CA ILE A 95 28.40 -20.47 -7.01
C ILE A 95 27.90 -19.79 -5.73
N THR A 96 27.82 -20.60 -4.67
CA THR A 96 28.35 -20.45 -3.31
C THR A 96 28.41 -19.07 -2.62
N SER A 97 27.80 -19.04 -1.43
CA SER A 97 27.91 -18.02 -0.38
C SER A 97 29.34 -17.82 0.14
N ALA A 98 29.76 -16.56 0.31
CA ALA A 98 30.99 -16.19 1.03
C ALA A 98 30.69 -15.27 2.25
N PRO A 99 31.50 -15.31 3.33
CA PRO A 99 31.17 -14.76 4.65
C PRO A 99 31.59 -13.29 4.86
N LEU A 100 31.00 -12.65 5.88
CA LEU A 100 31.28 -11.27 6.33
C LEU A 100 32.77 -10.99 6.62
N PRO A 101 33.29 -9.78 6.31
CA PRO A 101 34.59 -9.35 6.80
C PRO A 101 34.52 -8.77 8.21
N ALA A 102 35.58 -9.06 8.97
CA ALA A 102 35.83 -8.64 10.34
C ALA A 102 36.25 -7.15 10.48
N LYS A 103 36.04 -6.64 11.70
CA LYS A 103 36.38 -5.30 12.22
C LYS A 103 37.91 -5.06 12.29
N PRO A 104 38.43 -3.86 11.96
CA PRO A 104 39.78 -3.48 12.36
C PRO A 104 39.81 -2.80 13.73
N ALA A 105 40.84 -3.15 14.50
CA ALA A 105 41.25 -2.53 15.76
C ALA A 105 41.86 -1.13 15.54
N GLY A 106 41.84 -0.32 16.60
CA GLY A 106 42.23 1.09 16.59
C GLY A 106 43.72 1.39 16.44
N GLY A 107 43.97 2.64 16.04
CA GLY A 107 45.27 3.32 16.14
C GLY A 107 45.02 4.77 16.54
N SER A 108 45.61 5.18 17.66
CA SER A 108 45.63 6.54 18.19
C SER A 108 46.74 7.35 17.50
N GLY A 109 46.45 8.60 17.13
CA GLY A 109 47.43 9.56 16.63
C GLY A 109 46.85 10.96 16.54
N ILE A 110 47.23 11.85 17.46
CA ILE A 110 46.91 13.29 17.45
C ILE A 110 48.06 14.04 16.76
N ARG A 111 47.74 14.95 15.81
CA ARG A 111 48.30 16.32 15.68
C ARG A 111 47.81 17.04 14.41
N GLY A 112 47.24 18.24 14.59
CA GLY A 112 47.60 19.44 13.80
C GLY A 112 46.72 19.87 12.61
N THR A 113 45.83 20.85 12.87
CA THR A 113 45.58 22.08 12.10
C THR A 113 45.48 22.04 10.56
N GLY A 114 44.28 22.38 10.05
CA GLY A 114 44.08 22.81 8.67
C GLY A 114 42.60 22.68 8.28
N SER A 115 41.89 23.80 8.23
CA SER A 115 40.55 23.90 7.65
C SER A 115 40.64 23.64 6.14
N ASP A 116 40.52 22.38 5.74
CA ASP A 116 40.30 22.01 4.35
C ASP A 116 38.80 22.11 4.06
N LEU A 117 38.37 23.26 3.54
CA LEU A 117 37.04 23.43 2.97
C LEU A 117 37.00 22.74 1.60
N SER A 118 37.09 21.41 1.62
CA SER A 118 36.55 20.61 0.52
C SER A 118 35.06 20.96 0.42
N PRO A 119 34.52 21.33 -0.77
CA PRO A 119 33.08 21.53 -0.90
C PRO A 119 32.40 20.24 -0.45
N LEU A 120 31.54 20.34 0.58
CA LEU A 120 30.72 19.23 1.06
C LEU A 120 30.00 18.63 -0.15
N THR A 121 30.46 17.47 -0.60
CA THR A 121 29.83 16.77 -1.72
C THR A 121 28.42 16.42 -1.28
N PRO A 122 27.38 16.84 -2.03
CA PRO A 122 26.01 16.57 -1.62
C PRO A 122 25.75 15.07 -1.68
N HIS A 123 25.20 14.54 -0.58
CA HIS A 123 24.93 13.12 -0.45
C HIS A 123 23.79 12.64 -1.37
N LEU A 124 22.82 13.53 -1.65
CA LEU A 124 21.71 13.31 -2.57
C LEU A 124 21.71 14.35 -3.68
N TYR A 125 21.47 13.88 -4.90
CA TYR A 125 21.12 14.74 -6.04
C TYR A 125 19.62 14.73 -6.28
N TYR A 126 19.08 15.84 -6.76
CA TYR A 126 17.68 15.91 -7.18
C TYR A 126 17.48 16.50 -8.56
N MET A 127 16.34 16.13 -9.13
CA MET A 127 15.73 16.76 -10.29
C MET A 127 14.26 17.02 -10.02
N LEU A 128 13.72 18.04 -10.67
CA LEU A 128 12.29 18.27 -10.70
C LEU A 128 11.70 17.53 -11.90
N THR A 129 10.70 16.69 -11.66
CA THR A 129 9.90 16.05 -12.72
C THR A 129 8.54 16.74 -12.84
N ASP A 130 8.15 17.00 -14.08
CA ASP A 130 6.80 17.40 -14.49
C ASP A 130 6.06 16.28 -15.22
N GLN A 131 6.66 15.08 -15.26
CA GLN A 131 6.05 13.88 -15.82
C GLN A 131 5.29 13.15 -14.72
N PHE A 132 4.03 12.85 -15.01
CA PHE A 132 3.11 12.27 -14.03
C PHE A 132 2.21 11.23 -14.69
N GLU A 133 1.90 10.19 -13.92
CA GLU A 133 0.85 9.23 -14.23
C GLU A 133 -0.39 9.57 -13.38
N PHE A 134 -1.57 9.63 -14.02
CA PHE A 134 -2.84 9.75 -13.30
C PHE A 134 -3.12 8.49 -12.49
N VAL A 135 -3.49 8.66 -11.22
CA VAL A 135 -3.81 7.53 -10.34
C VAL A 135 -5.28 7.51 -9.96
N TRP A 136 -5.80 8.64 -9.48
CA TRP A 136 -7.16 8.73 -8.95
C TRP A 136 -7.65 10.17 -8.87
N ASN A 137 -8.97 10.37 -8.91
CA ASN A 137 -9.62 11.61 -8.50
C ASN A 137 -10.91 11.32 -7.73
N ASP A 138 -11.40 12.31 -7.01
CA ASP A 138 -12.64 12.23 -6.23
C ASP A 138 -13.91 12.53 -7.07
N LYS A 139 -13.81 12.46 -8.39
CA LYS A 139 -14.92 12.77 -9.29
C LYS A 139 -16.06 11.77 -9.11
N GLY A 140 -17.26 12.28 -8.86
CA GLY A 140 -18.43 11.46 -8.57
C GLY A 140 -18.57 11.10 -7.09
N SER A 141 -17.63 11.54 -6.23
CA SER A 141 -17.89 11.59 -4.79
C SER A 141 -18.90 12.70 -4.48
N ASN A 142 -19.66 12.54 -3.40
CA ASN A 142 -20.51 13.61 -2.85
C ASN A 142 -19.70 14.65 -2.05
N GLY A 143 -18.37 14.65 -2.21
CA GLY A 143 -17.47 15.60 -1.56
C GLY A 143 -17.65 17.02 -2.10
N LEU A 144 -17.40 18.00 -1.25
CA LEU A 144 -17.48 19.42 -1.61
C LEU A 144 -16.20 19.94 -2.27
N GLN A 145 -15.10 19.20 -2.13
CA GLN A 145 -13.81 19.52 -2.71
C GLN A 145 -13.56 18.67 -3.95
N HIS A 146 -12.51 19.03 -4.68
CA HIS A 146 -12.03 18.26 -5.82
C HIS A 146 -10.57 17.94 -5.57
N ALA A 147 -10.14 16.75 -5.96
CA ALA A 147 -8.76 16.35 -5.88
C ALA A 147 -8.40 15.39 -7.01
N THR A 148 -7.19 15.56 -7.53
CA THR A 148 -6.56 14.58 -8.40
C THR A 148 -5.18 14.22 -7.86
N VAL A 149 -4.93 12.92 -7.75
CA VAL A 149 -3.67 12.34 -7.29
C VAL A 149 -2.89 11.77 -8.48
N TYR A 150 -1.61 12.10 -8.50
CA TYR A 150 -0.67 11.73 -9.54
C TYR A 150 0.56 11.06 -8.95
N ARG A 151 1.03 10.01 -9.63
CA ARG A 151 2.32 9.39 -9.38
C ARG A 151 3.38 10.15 -10.19
N PRO A 152 4.40 10.75 -9.57
CA PRO A 152 5.48 11.34 -10.33
C PRO A 152 6.32 10.26 -11.03
N LEU A 153 6.71 10.54 -12.28
CA LEU A 153 7.55 9.65 -13.08
C LEU A 153 8.98 10.21 -13.09
N PRO A 154 9.89 9.65 -12.27
CA PRO A 154 11.27 10.13 -12.22
C PRO A 154 12.06 9.65 -13.45
N PRO A 155 13.11 10.39 -13.86
CA PRO A 155 14.06 9.91 -14.86
C PRO A 155 14.73 8.59 -14.44
N ALA A 156 15.35 7.89 -15.39
CA ALA A 156 16.06 6.65 -15.11
C ALA A 156 17.13 6.83 -14.01
N GLY A 157 17.14 5.92 -13.04
CA GLY A 157 18.06 5.97 -11.90
C GLY A 157 17.61 6.86 -10.74
N TYR A 158 16.55 7.65 -10.90
CA TYR A 158 15.94 8.44 -9.83
C TYR A 158 14.80 7.70 -9.15
N LYS A 159 14.49 8.13 -7.91
CA LYS A 159 13.41 7.63 -7.06
C LYS A 159 12.55 8.78 -6.54
N ILE A 160 11.37 8.47 -6.03
CA ILE A 160 10.41 9.45 -5.50
C ILE A 160 10.10 9.15 -4.03
N PHE A 161 9.70 10.16 -3.26
CA PHE A 161 9.39 10.04 -1.82
C PHE A 161 7.91 9.89 -1.50
N GLY A 162 7.02 10.02 -2.49
CA GLY A 162 5.58 10.08 -2.31
C GLY A 162 4.88 10.56 -3.57
N TYR A 163 3.57 10.75 -3.48
CA TYR A 163 2.73 11.18 -4.59
C TYR A 163 2.38 12.67 -4.53
N TYR A 164 2.00 13.21 -5.68
CA TYR A 164 1.54 14.58 -5.83
C TYR A 164 0.01 14.62 -5.83
N ILE A 165 -0.57 15.65 -5.22
CA ILE A 165 -2.01 15.92 -5.26
C ILE A 165 -2.26 17.39 -5.54
N GLN A 166 -3.36 17.67 -6.22
CA GLN A 166 -3.88 19.03 -6.38
C GLN A 166 -5.39 19.09 -6.19
N GLY A 167 -5.88 20.22 -5.70
CA GLY A 167 -7.29 20.46 -5.36
C GLY A 167 -8.20 20.75 -6.55
N ASP A 168 -7.95 20.16 -7.72
CA ASP A 168 -8.77 20.31 -8.91
C ASP A 168 -8.64 19.09 -9.87
N TYR A 169 -9.36 19.10 -11.00
CA TYR A 169 -9.32 18.05 -12.02
C TYR A 169 -8.46 18.37 -13.25
N ASN A 170 -7.66 19.43 -13.18
CA ASN A 170 -6.82 19.82 -14.30
C ASN A 170 -5.59 18.92 -14.41
N ALA A 171 -4.87 19.04 -15.52
CA ALA A 171 -3.55 18.45 -15.66
C ALA A 171 -2.60 18.91 -14.52
N PRO A 172 -1.58 18.12 -14.16
CA PRO A 172 -0.61 18.47 -13.12
C PRO A 172 0.00 19.84 -13.34
N LYS A 173 -0.12 20.74 -12.35
CA LYS A 173 0.45 22.09 -12.42
C LYS A 173 1.80 22.21 -11.69
N GLY A 174 2.06 21.31 -10.75
CA GLY A 174 3.26 21.29 -9.94
C GLY A 174 4.41 20.51 -10.57
N LYS A 175 5.54 20.54 -9.88
CA LYS A 175 6.66 19.61 -10.11
C LYS A 175 6.88 18.79 -8.85
N ALA A 176 7.34 17.56 -9.00
CA ALA A 176 7.73 16.71 -7.88
C ALA A 176 9.24 16.51 -7.86
N VAL A 177 9.77 16.28 -6.66
CA VAL A 177 11.21 16.05 -6.46
C VAL A 177 11.51 14.57 -6.67
N ALA A 178 12.41 14.30 -7.62
CA ALA A 178 13.02 13.00 -7.83
C ALA A 178 14.46 13.04 -7.28
N VAL A 179 14.89 11.98 -6.59
CA VAL A 179 16.22 11.91 -5.96
C VAL A 179 17.05 10.73 -6.43
N LYS A 180 18.36 10.89 -6.35
CA LYS A 180 19.37 9.88 -6.62
C LYS A 180 20.51 10.01 -5.61
N ILE A 181 21.03 8.89 -5.14
CA ILE A 181 22.20 8.89 -4.25
C ILE A 181 23.44 9.21 -5.09
N SER A 182 24.32 10.07 -4.57
CA SER A 182 25.64 10.28 -5.18
C SER A 182 26.44 8.97 -5.20
N SER A 183 27.16 8.69 -6.27
CA SER A 183 27.94 7.45 -6.44
C SER A 183 28.90 7.20 -5.26
N ASP A 184 29.44 8.27 -4.69
CA ASP A 184 30.39 8.21 -3.58
C ASP A 184 29.74 7.74 -2.27
N PHE A 185 28.40 7.84 -2.18
CA PHE A 185 27.61 7.61 -0.98
C PHE A 185 26.63 6.42 -1.11
N GLU A 186 26.69 5.65 -2.20
CA GLU A 186 25.78 4.51 -2.43
C GLU A 186 25.79 3.48 -1.29
N LYS A 187 26.95 3.30 -0.64
CA LYS A 187 27.12 2.34 0.46
C LYS A 187 26.63 2.83 1.81
N GLU A 188 26.28 4.11 1.94
CA GLU A 188 25.86 4.70 3.23
C GLU A 188 24.41 4.38 3.58
N GLY A 189 23.61 3.88 2.62
CA GLY A 189 22.20 3.55 2.88
C GLY A 189 21.38 4.79 3.22
N LEU A 190 21.58 5.90 2.50
CA LEU A 190 20.82 7.13 2.75
C LEU A 190 19.34 7.01 2.41
N LEU A 191 19.02 6.19 1.41
CA LEU A 191 17.67 5.85 1.01
C LEU A 191 17.38 4.39 1.32
N GLY A 192 16.17 4.11 1.80
CA GLY A 192 15.71 2.78 2.11
C GLY A 192 14.27 2.57 1.66
N TYR A 193 13.95 1.37 1.18
CA TYR A 193 12.57 1.04 0.85
C TYR A 193 11.72 0.90 2.12
N PRO A 194 10.45 1.35 2.11
CA PRO A 194 9.49 1.03 3.16
C PRO A 194 9.49 -0.46 3.52
N SER A 195 9.19 -0.78 4.77
CA SER A 195 9.01 -2.17 5.23
C SER A 195 7.66 -2.76 4.82
N GLY A 196 6.68 -1.89 4.56
CA GLY A 196 5.33 -2.17 4.11
C GLY A 196 4.52 -0.87 4.15
N TYR A 197 3.20 -0.96 4.02
CA TYR A 197 2.31 0.18 4.08
C TYR A 197 1.10 -0.05 5.00
N THR A 198 0.63 1.03 5.62
CA THR A 198 -0.61 1.07 6.38
C THR A 198 -1.67 1.81 5.57
N CYS A 199 -2.81 1.17 5.29
CA CYS A 199 -3.96 1.86 4.69
C CYS A 199 -4.53 2.86 5.71
N ILE A 200 -4.40 4.17 5.44
CA ILE A 200 -4.90 5.23 6.31
C ILE A 200 -6.27 5.76 5.89
N TRP A 201 -6.63 5.55 4.63
CA TRP A 201 -7.96 5.84 4.11
C TRP A 201 -8.24 5.00 2.87
N HIS A 202 -9.51 4.72 2.61
CA HIS A 202 -9.96 4.19 1.33
C HIS A 202 -11.37 4.66 1.05
N ASP A 203 -11.70 4.77 -0.22
CA ASP A 203 -13.05 4.98 -0.70
C ASP A 203 -13.89 3.69 -0.50
N GLU A 204 -15.18 3.86 -0.24
CA GLU A 204 -16.14 2.77 -0.09
C GLU A 204 -16.62 2.21 -1.42
N GLY A 205 -16.31 2.87 -2.54
CA GLY A 205 -16.57 2.42 -3.91
C GLY A 205 -15.88 1.11 -4.37
N GLY A 206 -15.40 0.27 -3.45
CA GLY A 206 -14.82 -1.04 -3.75
C GLY A 206 -13.58 -0.98 -4.66
N ASN A 207 -13.52 -1.84 -5.68
CA ASN A 207 -12.37 -1.99 -6.59
C ASN A 207 -12.15 -0.80 -7.54
N THR A 208 -13.13 0.11 -7.64
CA THR A 208 -13.02 1.35 -8.44
C THR A 208 -12.70 2.57 -7.59
N GLY A 209 -12.66 2.42 -6.26
CA GLY A 209 -12.28 3.47 -5.32
C GLY A 209 -10.76 3.72 -5.29
N GLY A 210 -10.31 4.65 -4.46
CA GLY A 210 -8.89 4.85 -4.16
C GLY A 210 -8.55 4.46 -2.72
N ALA A 211 -7.30 4.11 -2.45
CA ALA A 211 -6.80 3.91 -1.09
C ALA A 211 -5.50 4.70 -0.88
N ILE A 212 -5.44 5.46 0.22
CA ILE A 212 -4.24 6.19 0.63
C ILE A 212 -3.48 5.33 1.63
N TRP A 213 -2.17 5.21 1.38
CA TRP A 213 -1.26 4.35 2.11
C TRP A 213 -0.13 5.16 2.71
N ARG A 214 0.06 5.01 4.01
CA ARG A 214 1.22 5.52 4.72
C ARG A 214 2.35 4.49 4.69
N PRO A 215 3.51 4.81 4.10
CA PRO A 215 4.67 3.92 4.17
C PRO A 215 5.15 3.72 5.61
N ILE A 216 5.53 2.48 5.94
CA ILE A 216 6.12 2.13 7.23
C ILE A 216 7.65 2.23 7.09
N PRO A 217 8.30 3.25 7.69
CA PRO A 217 9.74 3.43 7.53
C PRO A 217 10.51 2.23 8.12
N PRO A 218 11.60 1.78 7.47
CA PRO A 218 12.54 0.89 8.12
C PRO A 218 13.22 1.59 9.32
N LEU A 219 13.79 0.80 10.23
CA LEU A 219 14.44 1.33 11.44
C LEU A 219 15.54 2.36 11.10
N GLY A 220 15.45 3.54 11.69
CA GLY A 220 16.40 4.64 11.46
C GLY A 220 16.12 5.51 10.23
N TYR A 221 14.95 5.33 9.59
CA TYR A 221 14.50 6.12 8.43
C TYR A 221 13.20 6.87 8.74
N ARG A 222 12.87 7.80 7.85
CA ARG A 222 11.60 8.53 7.79
C ARG A 222 11.11 8.59 6.35
N CYS A 223 9.82 8.37 6.14
CA CYS A 223 9.18 8.51 4.85
C CYS A 223 8.49 9.87 4.78
N LEU A 224 8.50 10.51 3.60
CA LEU A 224 8.22 11.95 3.48
C LEU A 224 6.89 12.25 2.79
N GLY A 225 6.27 11.27 2.12
CA GLY A 225 4.94 11.40 1.53
C GLY A 225 4.18 10.09 1.58
N ASP A 226 2.86 10.20 1.47
CA ASP A 226 1.98 9.05 1.31
C ASP A 226 1.83 8.71 -0.19
N VAL A 227 1.27 7.53 -0.47
CA VAL A 227 0.95 7.07 -1.84
C VAL A 227 -0.52 6.71 -1.96
N LEU A 228 -1.01 6.64 -3.19
CA LEU A 228 -2.38 6.21 -3.48
C LEU A 228 -2.37 5.05 -4.48
N THR A 229 -3.26 4.09 -4.30
CA THR A 229 -3.52 3.04 -5.29
C THR A 229 -4.97 3.09 -5.77
N PRO A 230 -5.24 2.77 -7.04
CA PRO A 230 -6.58 2.36 -7.45
C PRO A 230 -6.98 1.08 -6.69
N GLY A 231 -8.22 1.03 -6.22
CA GLY A 231 -8.72 -0.02 -5.33
C GLY A 231 -8.01 -0.05 -3.98
N ARG A 232 -7.92 -1.24 -3.38
CA ARG A 232 -7.40 -1.46 -2.01
C ARG A 232 -6.19 -2.40 -1.96
N SER A 233 -5.52 -2.59 -3.08
CA SER A 233 -4.31 -3.41 -3.14
C SER A 233 -3.14 -2.62 -2.55
N GLU A 234 -2.39 -3.23 -1.64
CA GLU A 234 -1.18 -2.61 -1.09
C GLU A 234 -0.16 -2.34 -2.21
N PRO A 235 0.50 -1.16 -2.23
CA PRO A 235 1.53 -0.84 -3.21
C PRO A 235 2.80 -1.68 -3.01
N ASP A 236 3.60 -1.82 -4.07
CA ASP A 236 4.91 -2.48 -3.98
C ASP A 236 5.86 -1.69 -3.06
N ARG A 237 6.70 -2.38 -2.30
CA ARG A 237 7.68 -1.75 -1.40
C ARG A 237 8.69 -0.84 -2.11
N LYS A 238 8.86 -0.99 -3.43
CA LYS A 238 9.74 -0.16 -4.27
C LYS A 238 9.03 1.03 -4.91
N GLU A 239 7.75 1.23 -4.60
CA GLU A 239 6.94 2.33 -5.12
C GLU A 239 7.56 3.70 -4.79
N ILE A 240 8.03 3.85 -3.55
CA ILE A 240 8.75 5.04 -3.09
C ILE A 240 9.96 4.63 -2.24
N VAL A 241 10.78 5.61 -1.88
CA VAL A 241 11.85 5.46 -0.89
C VAL A 241 11.60 6.32 0.34
N CYS A 242 12.21 5.92 1.45
CA CYS A 242 12.33 6.70 2.67
C CYS A 242 13.79 7.14 2.82
N VAL A 243 14.05 8.15 3.67
CA VAL A 243 15.39 8.72 3.88
C VAL A 243 15.87 8.49 5.31
N ARG A 244 17.18 8.39 5.51
CA ARG A 244 17.79 8.25 6.84
C ARG A 244 17.35 9.40 7.76
N GLU A 245 17.08 9.09 9.03
CA GLU A 245 16.52 10.05 9.99
C GLU A 245 17.42 11.28 10.23
N SER A 246 18.74 11.16 10.10
CA SER A 246 19.64 12.33 10.21
C SER A 246 19.58 13.29 9.02
N SER A 247 18.87 12.93 7.96
CA SER A 247 18.73 13.76 6.76
C SER A 247 17.43 14.57 6.78
N VAL A 248 16.64 14.52 7.87
CA VAL A 248 15.40 15.29 8.00
C VAL A 248 15.51 16.38 9.08
N THR A 249 14.66 17.38 8.98
CA THR A 249 14.37 18.45 9.93
C THR A 249 12.86 18.50 10.18
N GLU A 250 12.44 19.36 11.10
CA GLU A 250 11.05 19.57 11.45
C GLU A 250 10.27 20.33 10.35
N GLY A 251 9.00 19.97 10.24
CA GLY A 251 8.03 20.54 9.33
C GLY A 251 6.66 20.72 9.98
N LYS A 252 5.79 21.41 9.25
CA LYS A 252 4.41 21.70 9.60
C LYS A 252 3.47 21.31 8.48
N LEU A 253 2.22 21.06 8.84
CA LEU A 253 1.16 20.97 7.86
C LEU A 253 0.94 22.36 7.23
N GLY A 254 0.91 22.41 5.91
CA GLY A 254 0.51 23.61 5.18
C GLY A 254 -1.02 23.74 5.11
N THR A 255 -1.50 24.48 4.11
CA THR A 255 -2.95 24.61 3.86
C THR A 255 -3.54 23.27 3.39
N PRO A 256 -4.68 22.80 3.96
CA PRO A 256 -5.32 21.58 3.49
C PRO A 256 -5.61 21.63 1.98
N ILE A 257 -5.33 20.54 1.27
CA ILE A 257 -5.54 20.43 -0.18
C ILE A 257 -6.90 19.80 -0.45
N TRP A 258 -7.27 18.80 0.34
CA TRP A 258 -8.53 18.08 0.20
C TRP A 258 -8.93 17.42 1.53
N ASP A 259 -10.23 17.28 1.73
CA ASP A 259 -10.81 16.37 2.72
C ASP A 259 -12.01 15.65 2.12
N ASN A 260 -12.35 14.51 2.71
CA ASN A 260 -13.52 13.74 2.29
C ASN A 260 -14.78 14.12 3.09
N LYS A 261 -14.85 15.31 3.68
CA LYS A 261 -16.01 15.72 4.47
C LYS A 261 -17.26 15.80 3.59
N GLY A 262 -18.37 15.27 4.08
CA GLY A 262 -19.62 15.22 3.33
C GLY A 262 -19.74 14.07 2.33
N SER A 263 -18.67 13.28 2.12
CA SER A 263 -18.71 12.08 1.25
C SER A 263 -19.56 10.95 1.80
N GLY A 264 -19.87 10.95 3.11
CA GLY A 264 -20.55 9.84 3.79
C GLY A 264 -19.63 8.66 4.17
N SER A 265 -18.32 8.76 3.89
CA SER A 265 -17.32 7.75 4.26
C SER A 265 -17.24 7.54 5.78
N ALA A 266 -17.13 6.29 6.22
CA ALA A 266 -16.96 5.95 7.64
C ALA A 266 -15.64 6.48 8.23
N ARG A 267 -14.60 6.63 7.40
CA ARG A 267 -13.30 7.19 7.80
C ARG A 267 -13.13 8.58 7.22
N GLU A 268 -12.82 9.54 8.08
CA GLU A 268 -12.48 10.89 7.66
C GLU A 268 -10.98 11.06 7.52
N ILE A 269 -10.58 11.78 6.47
CA ILE A 269 -9.19 12.14 6.20
C ILE A 269 -9.13 13.56 5.64
N THR A 270 -8.07 14.26 6.00
CA THR A 270 -7.65 15.51 5.37
C THR A 270 -6.22 15.36 4.89
N VAL A 271 -5.94 15.77 3.67
CA VAL A 271 -4.61 15.71 3.06
C VAL A 271 -4.00 17.09 2.98
N TYR A 272 -2.73 17.15 3.35
CA TYR A 272 -1.96 18.38 3.50
C TYR A 272 -0.63 18.24 2.76
N PRO A 273 -0.03 19.35 2.30
CA PRO A 273 1.40 19.37 2.09
C PRO A 273 2.12 19.39 3.45
N VAL A 274 3.35 18.91 3.48
CA VAL A 274 4.25 19.13 4.62
C VAL A 274 5.32 20.11 4.22
N ASP A 275 5.28 21.28 4.84
CA ASP A 275 6.19 22.38 4.58
C ASP A 275 7.31 22.44 5.63
N PRO A 276 8.50 22.93 5.28
CA PRO A 276 9.54 23.22 6.26
C PRO A 276 9.05 24.15 7.37
N ASP A 277 9.34 23.82 8.63
CA ASP A 277 9.11 24.76 9.74
C ASP A 277 10.01 25.97 9.61
N ASN A 278 11.28 25.70 9.30
CA ASN A 278 12.27 26.70 8.91
C ASN A 278 12.57 26.55 7.41
N PRO A 279 12.13 27.50 6.56
CA PRO A 279 12.38 27.48 5.12
C PRO A 279 13.85 27.45 4.73
N ASP A 280 14.77 27.94 5.57
CA ASP A 280 16.21 27.93 5.28
C ASP A 280 16.85 26.57 5.54
N LYS A 281 16.21 25.72 6.36
CA LYS A 281 16.73 24.39 6.73
C LYS A 281 16.07 23.25 5.95
N GLY A 282 14.77 23.33 5.69
CA GLY A 282 14.02 22.24 5.06
C GLY A 282 13.77 22.47 3.57
N PHE A 283 13.65 21.38 2.84
CA PHE A 283 13.43 21.33 1.40
C PHE A 283 12.01 20.80 1.12
N SER A 284 11.15 21.64 0.55
CA SER A 284 9.79 21.24 0.20
C SER A 284 9.79 20.29 -1.01
N LEU A 285 9.01 19.22 -0.91
CA LEU A 285 8.96 18.16 -1.92
C LEU A 285 7.71 18.22 -2.81
N ASN A 286 6.75 19.07 -2.45
CA ASN A 286 5.44 19.16 -3.09
C ASN A 286 4.72 17.79 -3.17
N LEU A 287 4.67 17.11 -2.03
CA LEU A 287 4.02 15.82 -1.83
C LEU A 287 2.90 15.96 -0.80
N PHE A 288 2.00 14.99 -0.73
CA PHE A 288 0.93 15.00 0.28
C PHE A 288 1.16 14.00 1.40
N GLN A 289 0.57 14.32 2.55
CA GLN A 289 0.33 13.39 3.65
C GLN A 289 -1.11 13.52 4.15
N GLY A 290 -1.73 12.38 4.44
CA GLY A 290 -3.10 12.29 4.91
C GLY A 290 -3.21 12.05 6.41
N TYR A 291 -4.18 12.68 7.05
CA TYR A 291 -4.37 12.57 8.49
C TYR A 291 -5.85 12.50 8.84
N ASP A 292 -6.19 11.72 9.86
CA ASP A 292 -7.55 11.69 10.40
C ASP A 292 -7.87 12.97 11.19
N ARG A 293 -9.13 13.12 11.63
CA ARG A 293 -9.54 14.26 12.48
C ARG A 293 -8.82 14.35 13.83
N HIS A 294 -8.11 13.30 14.26
CA HIS A 294 -7.44 13.19 15.55
C HIS A 294 -5.92 13.42 15.47
N ILE A 295 -5.45 14.25 14.52
CA ILE A 295 -4.09 14.82 14.46
C ILE A 295 -3.53 15.26 15.83
N SER A 296 -4.41 15.56 16.81
CA SER A 296 -4.08 16.28 18.04
C SER A 296 -3.83 15.46 19.32
N ARG A 297 -3.90 14.12 19.38
CA ARG A 297 -3.79 13.42 20.70
C ARG A 297 -2.78 12.28 20.85
N SER A 298 -2.14 11.83 19.79
CA SER A 298 -1.07 10.82 19.91
C SER A 298 0.30 11.50 19.87
N THR A 299 0.89 11.69 21.05
CA THR A 299 2.23 12.21 21.33
C THR A 299 3.38 11.32 20.81
N VAL A 300 3.16 10.60 19.70
CA VAL A 300 4.16 9.75 19.04
C VAL A 300 4.60 10.32 17.67
N PHE A 301 3.88 11.33 17.14
CA PHE A 301 4.15 11.99 15.86
C PHE A 301 4.82 13.37 16.00
N SER A 302 5.67 13.58 17.02
CA SER A 302 6.10 14.93 17.40
C SER A 302 6.89 15.72 16.35
N VAL A 303 7.24 15.14 15.20
CA VAL A 303 7.94 15.84 14.13
C VAL A 303 7.47 15.35 12.76
N LEU A 304 6.88 16.23 11.94
CA LEU A 304 6.62 15.96 10.52
C LEU A 304 7.95 16.05 9.76
N PRO A 305 8.48 14.96 9.20
CA PRO A 305 9.82 14.96 8.65
C PRO A 305 9.86 15.69 7.30
N VAL A 306 10.77 16.65 7.19
CA VAL A 306 11.09 17.36 5.94
C VAL A 306 12.57 17.17 5.62
N LEU A 307 12.93 16.95 4.36
CA LEU A 307 14.32 16.74 3.97
C LEU A 307 15.18 17.99 4.27
N ARG A 308 16.38 17.83 4.84
CA ARG A 308 17.30 18.95 5.07
C ARG A 308 17.90 19.44 3.76
N LYS A 309 17.98 20.75 3.57
CA LYS A 309 18.56 21.42 2.39
C LYS A 309 20.05 21.14 2.22
N ASP A 310 20.80 20.94 3.31
CA ASP A 310 22.23 20.67 3.27
C ASP A 310 22.58 19.23 2.82
N CYS A 311 21.59 18.34 2.78
CA CYS A 311 21.77 16.95 2.34
C CYS A 311 21.49 16.74 0.85
N ILE A 312 20.96 17.75 0.16
CA ILE A 312 20.40 17.63 -1.19
C ILE A 312 20.86 18.78 -2.09
N SER A 313 21.29 18.46 -3.31
CA SER A 313 21.70 19.47 -4.31
C SER A 313 21.15 19.13 -5.68
N ALA A 314 20.94 20.16 -6.51
CA ALA A 314 20.50 19.96 -7.88
C ALA A 314 21.61 19.21 -8.65
N GLU A 315 21.25 18.21 -9.45
CA GLU A 315 22.24 17.59 -10.34
C GLU A 315 22.61 18.62 -11.43
N VAL A 316 23.85 19.09 -11.42
CA VAL A 316 24.37 19.93 -12.50
C VAL A 316 24.59 19.01 -13.70
N ARG A 317 23.73 19.09 -14.71
CA ARG A 317 24.04 18.49 -16.00
C ARG A 317 25.26 19.21 -16.56
N SER A 318 26.38 18.49 -16.63
CA SER A 318 27.48 18.92 -17.48
C SER A 318 27.00 18.75 -18.91
N ASP A 319 26.53 19.85 -19.51
CA ASP A 319 26.28 19.88 -20.95
C ASP A 319 27.59 19.49 -21.65
N LYS A 320 27.56 18.37 -22.36
CA LYS A 320 28.64 17.91 -23.25
C LYS A 320 28.20 18.13 -24.69
#